data_AF-A0A8H9GQG5-F1
#
_entry.id   AF-A0A8H9GQG5-F1
#
_cell.length_a   1.000
_cell.length_b   1.000
_cell.length_c   1.000
_cell.angle_alpha   90.00
_cell.angle_beta   90.00
_cell.angle_gamma   90.00
#
_symmetry.space_group_name_H-M   'P 1'
#
loop_
_entity.id
_entity.type
_entity.pdbx_description
1 polymer ?
#
loop_
_entity_poly.entity_id
_entity_poly.type
_entity_poly.pdbx_seq_one_letter_code
_entity_poly.pdbx_strand_id
1 'polypeptide(L)'
;MSHEQLNAWRERFRAAVQAHPRHHLHSTLRRDFYLDLDDDLFTRRFQGWLAVLAAQRVLPILMEFTPYEALPFREINACIRLLRRDDELQQDEVADIVDHGYHASGTFAGSDLVTDVQYFHVAAVERAAYKALLEVAGWRNPFDRAVPPGTPDDQWPDDEHWAMLGVGDTAGCAAVAASCSATSFTCDPQRLLAFWTWWLDTAWPQAEQYAGMGVMMYGLSDTDPNEPD
;
A
#
# COMPACT_ATOMS: atom_id res chain seq x y z
N MET A 1 -5.76 18.18 -4.24
CA MET A 1 -5.76 17.89 -5.69
C MET A 1 -7.20 17.78 -6.17
N SER A 2 -7.54 18.18 -7.40
CA SER A 2 -8.91 18.07 -7.91
C SER A 2 -9.28 16.63 -8.32
N HIS A 3 -10.57 16.30 -8.33
CA HIS A 3 -11.05 15.00 -8.81
C HIS A 3 -10.69 14.75 -10.29
N GLU A 4 -10.62 15.80 -11.10
CA GLU A 4 -10.17 15.70 -12.50
C GLU A 4 -8.70 15.30 -12.59
N GLN A 5 -7.83 15.88 -11.74
CA GLN A 5 -6.41 15.52 -11.68
C GLN A 5 -6.22 14.07 -11.19
N LEU A 6 -6.99 13.61 -10.20
CA LEU A 6 -6.97 12.21 -9.74
C LEU A 6 -7.40 11.25 -10.85
N ASN A 7 -8.46 11.57 -11.61
CA ASN A 7 -8.88 10.76 -12.75
C ASN A 7 -7.83 10.74 -13.87
N ALA A 8 -7.17 11.87 -14.14
CA ALA A 8 -6.08 11.92 -15.12
C ALA A 8 -4.93 10.99 -14.73
N TRP A 9 -4.55 10.96 -13.45
CA TRP A 9 -3.57 10.01 -12.91
C TRP A 9 -4.02 8.55 -13.04
N ARG A 10 -5.29 8.26 -12.71
CA ARG A 10 -5.87 6.91 -12.85
C ARG A 10 -5.81 6.41 -14.30
N GLU A 11 -6.14 7.25 -15.28
CA GLU A 11 -6.06 6.87 -16.70
C GLU A 11 -4.61 6.75 -17.19
N ARG A 12 -3.69 7.57 -16.68
CA ARG A 12 -2.25 7.42 -16.95
C ARG A 12 -1.72 6.08 -16.44
N PHE A 13 -2.11 5.66 -15.24
CA PHE A 13 -1.77 4.33 -14.72
C PHE A 13 -2.38 3.21 -15.57
N ARG A 14 -3.65 3.33 -15.96
CA ARG A 14 -4.32 2.35 -16.84
C ARG A 14 -3.55 2.17 -18.15
N ALA A 15 -3.20 3.27 -18.80
CA ALA A 15 -2.44 3.25 -20.05
C ALA A 15 -1.05 2.60 -19.87
N ALA A 16 -0.35 2.90 -18.77
CA ALA A 16 0.95 2.32 -18.48
C ALA A 16 0.87 0.79 -18.27
N VAL A 17 -0.10 0.30 -17.49
CA VAL A 17 -0.32 -1.14 -17.25
C VAL A 17 -0.67 -1.86 -18.55
N GLN A 18 -1.49 -1.25 -19.41
CA GLN A 18 -1.88 -1.84 -20.70
C GLN A 18 -0.74 -1.87 -21.72
N ALA A 19 0.12 -0.86 -21.71
CA ALA A 19 1.25 -0.76 -22.64
C ALA A 19 2.40 -1.71 -22.28
N HIS A 20 2.59 -2.03 -21.00
CA HIS A 20 3.66 -2.93 -20.56
C HIS A 20 3.34 -4.39 -20.93
N PRO A 21 4.21 -5.13 -21.64
CA PRO A 21 3.93 -6.51 -22.07
C PRO A 21 3.63 -7.51 -20.93
N ARG A 22 4.18 -7.24 -19.74
CA ARG A 22 3.94 -8.01 -18.51
C ARG A 22 3.02 -7.30 -17.51
N HIS A 23 2.40 -6.18 -17.90
CA HIS A 23 1.51 -5.40 -17.05
C HIS A 23 2.14 -4.86 -15.75
N HIS A 24 3.44 -4.61 -15.77
CA HIS A 24 4.12 -3.98 -14.65
C HIS A 24 3.73 -2.50 -14.59
N LEU A 25 3.29 -2.05 -13.43
CA LEU A 25 3.23 -0.63 -13.12
C LEU A 25 4.56 -0.24 -12.49
N HIS A 26 5.24 0.77 -13.03
CA HIS A 26 6.56 1.15 -12.55
C HIS A 26 6.49 1.93 -11.23
N SER A 27 7.44 1.71 -10.32
CA SER A 27 7.48 2.40 -9.02
C SER A 27 7.74 3.90 -9.17
N THR A 28 8.55 4.31 -10.16
CA THR A 28 8.75 5.73 -10.52
C THR A 28 7.43 6.43 -10.80
N LEU A 29 6.58 5.82 -11.64
CA LEU A 29 5.29 6.42 -12.00
C LEU A 29 4.35 6.52 -10.79
N ARG A 30 4.33 5.50 -9.91
CA ARG A 30 3.58 5.57 -8.65
C ARG A 30 4.16 6.64 -7.73
N ARG A 31 5.47 6.75 -7.60
CA ARG A 31 6.12 7.80 -6.79
C ARG A 31 5.76 9.19 -7.28
N ASP A 32 5.81 9.43 -8.58
CA ASP A 32 5.49 10.74 -9.18
C ASP A 32 4.04 11.13 -8.86
N PHE A 33 3.11 10.17 -8.92
CA PHE A 33 1.74 10.40 -8.46
C PHE A 33 1.68 10.81 -6.98
N TYR A 34 2.37 10.11 -6.08
CA TYR A 34 2.40 10.45 -4.66
C TYR A 34 3.08 11.80 -4.39
N LEU A 35 4.01 12.25 -5.24
CA LEU A 35 4.66 13.56 -5.11
C LEU A 35 3.77 14.70 -5.62
N ASP A 36 2.89 14.43 -6.58
CA ASP A 36 1.92 15.39 -7.10
C ASP A 36 0.74 15.62 -6.15
N LEU A 37 0.50 14.70 -5.22
CA LEU A 37 -0.53 14.79 -4.19
C LEU A 37 -0.31 16.00 -3.27
N ASP A 38 -1.33 16.86 -3.16
CA ASP A 38 -1.33 17.99 -2.21
C ASP A 38 -1.28 17.50 -0.75
N ASP A 39 -0.63 18.27 0.14
CA ASP A 39 -0.52 17.94 1.57
C ASP A 39 -1.79 18.34 2.37
N ASP A 40 -2.96 18.03 1.82
CA ASP A 40 -4.25 18.26 2.44
C ASP A 40 -4.81 16.99 3.13
N LEU A 41 -5.77 17.17 4.04
CA LEU A 41 -6.32 16.06 4.82
C LEU A 41 -7.03 15.01 3.96
N PHE A 42 -7.75 15.44 2.92
CA PHE A 42 -8.45 14.51 2.03
C PHE A 42 -7.43 13.67 1.27
N THR A 43 -6.43 14.30 0.68
CA THR A 43 -5.38 13.63 -0.08
C THR A 43 -4.60 12.63 0.76
N ARG A 44 -4.17 13.00 1.98
CA ARG A 44 -3.49 12.07 2.90
C ARG A 44 -4.37 10.87 3.26
N ARG A 45 -5.66 11.09 3.52
CA ARG A 45 -6.60 10.00 3.80
C ARG A 45 -6.84 9.11 2.60
N PHE A 46 -6.95 9.69 1.42
CA PHE A 46 -7.13 8.97 0.17
C PHE A 46 -5.94 8.05 -0.10
N GLN A 47 -4.71 8.57 0.01
CA GLN A 47 -3.48 7.79 -0.07
C GLN A 47 -3.46 6.66 0.96
N GLY A 48 -3.78 6.96 2.22
CA GLY A 48 -3.79 5.96 3.27
C GLY A 48 -4.84 4.86 3.05
N TRP A 49 -6.03 5.21 2.57
CA TRP A 49 -7.06 4.21 2.23
C TRP A 49 -6.68 3.37 1.01
N LEU A 50 -6.02 3.95 0.00
CA LEU A 50 -5.46 3.18 -1.11
C LEU A 50 -4.47 2.12 -0.62
N ALA A 51 -3.58 2.49 0.30
CA ALA A 51 -2.62 1.57 0.90
C ALA A 51 -3.33 0.45 1.71
N VAL A 52 -4.25 0.83 2.60
CA VAL A 52 -5.02 -0.14 3.42
C VAL A 52 -5.78 -1.13 2.54
N LEU A 53 -6.49 -0.66 1.51
CA LEU A 53 -7.25 -1.53 0.62
C LEU A 53 -6.34 -2.51 -0.12
N ALA A 54 -5.19 -2.04 -0.62
CA ALA A 54 -4.21 -2.89 -1.29
C ALA A 54 -3.66 -3.98 -0.36
N ALA A 55 -3.28 -3.64 0.88
CA ALA A 55 -2.80 -4.61 1.85
C ALA A 55 -3.91 -5.61 2.25
N GLN A 56 -5.14 -5.14 2.50
CA GLN A 56 -6.28 -6.00 2.81
C GLN A 56 -6.61 -6.99 1.70
N ARG A 57 -6.43 -6.60 0.43
CA ARG A 57 -6.74 -7.44 -0.73
C ARG A 57 -5.97 -8.75 -0.73
N VAL A 58 -4.75 -8.75 -0.19
CA VAL A 58 -3.82 -9.88 -0.22
C VAL A 58 -3.70 -10.60 1.12
N LEU A 59 -4.29 -10.09 2.20
CA LEU A 59 -4.38 -10.79 3.49
C LEU A 59 -4.91 -12.23 3.41
N PRO A 60 -5.90 -12.58 2.55
CA PRO A 60 -6.34 -13.97 2.46
C PRO A 60 -5.23 -14.97 2.11
N ILE A 61 -4.17 -14.53 1.42
CA ILE A 61 -2.99 -15.37 1.15
C ILE A 61 -2.29 -15.72 2.48
N LEU A 62 -2.07 -14.75 3.36
CA LEU A 62 -1.49 -15.00 4.69
C LEU A 62 -2.31 -16.01 5.49
N MET A 63 -3.65 -15.90 5.44
CA MET A 63 -4.55 -16.82 6.17
C MET A 63 -4.49 -18.26 5.67
N GLU A 64 -4.13 -18.47 4.39
CA GLU A 64 -4.02 -19.79 3.79
C GLU A 64 -2.73 -20.50 4.21
N PHE A 65 -1.60 -19.77 4.27
CA PHE A 65 -0.28 -20.36 4.48
C PHE A 65 0.23 -20.23 5.92
N THR A 66 -0.11 -19.16 6.62
CA THR A 66 0.37 -18.85 7.98
C THR A 66 -0.74 -18.23 8.83
N PRO A 67 -1.83 -18.97 9.14
CA PRO A 67 -3.02 -18.43 9.82
C PRO A 67 -2.78 -17.92 11.25
N TYR A 68 -1.63 -18.26 11.84
CA TYR A 68 -1.25 -17.83 13.18
C TYR A 68 -0.50 -16.49 13.20
N GLU A 69 -0.07 -16.00 12.03
CA GLU A 69 0.68 -14.75 11.92
C GLU A 69 -0.28 -13.56 12.12
N ALA A 70 -0.12 -12.86 13.24
CA ALA A 70 -1.03 -11.80 13.67
C ALA A 70 -0.54 -10.40 13.30
N LEU A 71 0.75 -10.22 13.02
CA LEU A 71 1.35 -8.90 12.84
C LEU A 71 0.73 -8.12 11.66
N PRO A 72 0.55 -8.69 10.45
CA PRO A 72 -0.07 -7.97 9.34
C PRO A 72 -1.49 -7.47 9.63
N PHE A 73 -2.26 -8.22 10.43
CA PHE A 73 -3.58 -7.79 10.88
C PHE A 73 -3.50 -6.61 11.86
N ARG A 74 -2.54 -6.65 12.78
CA ARG A 74 -2.30 -5.54 13.74
C ARG A 74 -1.87 -4.27 13.01
N GLU A 75 -0.98 -4.39 12.02
CA GLU A 75 -0.53 -3.27 11.19
C GLU A 75 -1.70 -2.61 10.43
N ILE A 76 -2.53 -3.42 9.75
CA ILE A 76 -3.70 -2.91 9.02
C ILE A 76 -4.76 -2.32 9.97
N ASN A 77 -4.95 -2.91 11.15
CA ASN A 77 -5.85 -2.36 12.15
C ASN A 77 -5.38 -0.98 12.64
N ALA A 78 -4.09 -0.84 12.95
CA ALA A 78 -3.48 0.44 13.33
C ALA A 78 -3.65 1.49 12.22
N CYS A 79 -3.47 1.11 10.94
CA CYS A 79 -3.74 2.00 9.81
C CYS A 79 -5.16 2.55 9.82
N ILE A 80 -6.15 1.67 10.00
CA ILE A 80 -7.58 2.06 10.00
C ILE A 80 -7.87 3.01 11.16
N ARG A 81 -7.34 2.72 12.36
CA ARG A 81 -7.48 3.57 13.55
C ARG A 81 -6.86 4.95 13.32
N LEU A 82 -5.65 5.02 12.75
CA LEU A 82 -4.99 6.28 12.37
C LEU A 82 -5.82 7.09 11.36
N LEU A 83 -6.31 6.46 10.29
CA LEU A 83 -7.11 7.14 9.27
C LEU A 83 -8.46 7.63 9.79
N ARG A 84 -9.02 6.92 10.79
CA ARG A 84 -10.26 7.31 11.46
C ARG A 84 -10.04 8.35 12.56
N ARG A 85 -8.79 8.70 12.92
CA ARG A 85 -8.46 9.54 14.08
C ARG A 85 -9.06 8.99 15.36
N ASP A 86 -8.81 7.71 15.59
CA ASP A 86 -9.11 7.08 16.87
C ASP A 86 -8.13 7.61 17.93
N ASP A 87 -8.63 8.48 18.83
CA ASP A 87 -7.85 9.17 19.86
C ASP A 87 -7.26 8.20 20.91
N GLU A 88 -7.70 6.94 20.93
CA GLU A 88 -7.19 5.91 21.84
C GLU A 88 -5.88 5.26 21.35
N LEU A 89 -5.48 5.46 20.09
CA LEU A 89 -4.24 4.90 19.56
C LEU A 89 -3.05 5.78 19.95
N GLN A 90 -2.24 5.29 20.88
CA GLN A 90 -1.06 6.01 21.35
C GLN A 90 0.06 5.97 20.32
N GLN A 91 0.84 7.06 20.21
CA GLN A 91 1.98 7.12 19.28
C GLN A 91 3.03 6.05 19.56
N ASP A 92 3.25 5.71 20.83
CA ASP A 92 4.17 4.66 21.25
C ASP A 92 3.70 3.28 20.76
N GLU A 93 2.38 3.02 20.77
CA GLU A 93 1.82 1.77 20.22
C GLU A 93 2.09 1.65 18.72
N VAL A 94 1.93 2.74 17.97
CA VAL A 94 2.26 2.76 16.53
C VAL A 94 3.76 2.53 16.32
N ALA A 95 4.61 3.12 17.17
CA ALA A 95 6.05 3.00 17.07
C ALA A 95 6.51 1.55 17.30
N ASP A 96 5.95 0.90 18.32
CA ASP A 96 6.17 -0.51 18.60
C ASP A 96 5.72 -1.39 17.44
N ILE A 97 4.57 -1.13 16.82
CA ILE A 97 4.09 -1.93 15.68
C ILE A 97 5.04 -1.75 14.48
N VAL A 98 5.47 -0.52 14.21
CA VAL A 98 6.43 -0.23 13.12
C VAL A 98 7.78 -0.91 13.36
N ASP A 99 8.27 -0.95 14.60
CA ASP A 99 9.52 -1.62 14.94
C ASP A 99 9.43 -3.14 14.73
N HIS A 100 8.35 -3.78 15.21
CA HIS A 100 8.09 -5.19 14.94
C HIS A 100 7.96 -5.47 13.44
N GLY A 101 7.23 -4.65 12.70
CA GLY A 101 7.08 -4.76 11.24
C GLY A 101 8.40 -4.60 10.49
N TYR A 102 9.28 -3.72 10.95
CA TYR A 102 10.64 -3.55 10.40
C TYR A 102 11.47 -4.83 10.57
N HIS A 103 11.42 -5.43 11.76
CA HIS A 103 12.15 -6.66 12.06
C HIS A 103 11.59 -7.88 11.31
N ALA A 104 10.27 -8.01 11.21
CA ALA A 104 9.63 -9.07 10.46
C ALA A 104 9.92 -8.95 8.95
N SER A 105 9.68 -7.78 8.36
CA SER A 105 9.86 -7.54 6.92
C SER A 105 11.32 -7.48 6.46
N GLY A 106 12.25 -7.17 7.36
CA GLY A 106 13.70 -7.18 7.11
C GLY A 106 14.26 -8.56 6.79
N THR A 107 13.50 -9.62 7.07
CA THR A 107 13.98 -10.99 6.93
C THR A 107 13.68 -11.60 5.56
N PHE A 108 12.78 -11.02 4.72
CA PHE A 108 12.29 -11.53 3.40
C PHE A 108 11.90 -13.02 3.31
N ALA A 109 12.11 -13.76 4.39
CA ALA A 109 11.76 -15.12 4.63
C ALA A 109 10.45 -15.03 5.42
N GLY A 110 9.33 -15.01 4.70
CA GLY A 110 8.07 -15.48 5.27
C GLY A 110 8.28 -16.96 5.57
N SER A 111 8.96 -17.25 6.68
CA SER A 111 9.33 -18.59 7.09
C SER A 111 8.18 -19.14 7.92
N ASP A 112 7.57 -20.23 7.46
CA ASP A 112 6.84 -21.07 8.38
C ASP A 112 7.87 -21.66 9.37
N LEU A 113 7.87 -21.15 10.61
CA LEU A 113 8.78 -21.57 11.68
C LEU A 113 8.69 -23.07 11.99
N VAL A 114 7.62 -23.75 11.53
CA VAL A 114 7.40 -25.18 11.72
C VAL A 114 8.01 -26.00 10.57
N THR A 115 8.03 -25.47 9.35
CA THR A 115 8.46 -26.22 8.15
C THR A 115 9.74 -25.70 7.49
N ASP A 116 10.25 -24.55 7.92
CA ASP A 116 11.43 -23.86 7.34
C ASP A 116 11.24 -23.53 5.84
N VAL A 117 10.00 -23.54 5.36
CA VAL A 117 9.64 -23.21 3.98
C VAL A 117 9.39 -21.70 3.86
N GLN A 118 10.04 -21.07 2.90
CA GLN A 118 9.85 -19.67 2.56
C GLN A 118 8.78 -19.51 1.49
N TYR A 119 7.74 -18.74 1.78
CA TYR A 119 6.66 -18.42 0.86
C TYR A 119 6.79 -16.98 0.37
N PHE A 120 7.28 -16.77 -0.86
CA PHE A 120 7.58 -15.42 -1.37
C PHE A 120 6.36 -14.50 -1.42
N HIS A 121 5.20 -15.02 -1.84
CA HIS A 121 3.94 -14.28 -1.78
C HIS A 121 3.53 -13.88 -0.35
N VAL A 122 3.83 -14.69 0.67
CA VAL A 122 3.52 -14.38 2.09
C VAL A 122 4.42 -13.24 2.57
N ALA A 123 5.72 -13.32 2.29
CA ALA A 123 6.65 -12.23 2.59
C ALA A 123 6.21 -10.91 1.92
N ALA A 124 5.67 -10.98 0.71
CA ALA A 124 5.12 -9.81 0.03
C ALA A 124 3.82 -9.28 0.68
N VAL A 125 2.97 -10.14 1.24
CA VAL A 125 1.79 -9.73 2.04
C VAL A 125 2.23 -9.00 3.32
N GLU A 126 3.15 -9.58 4.08
CA GLU A 126 3.68 -8.98 5.31
C GLU A 126 4.28 -7.61 5.00
N ARG A 127 5.07 -7.51 3.94
CA ARG A 127 5.65 -6.24 3.50
C ARG A 127 4.58 -5.24 3.05
N ALA A 128 3.49 -5.69 2.43
CA ALA A 128 2.37 -4.82 2.06
C ALA A 128 1.69 -4.23 3.31
N ALA A 129 1.41 -5.05 4.33
CA ALA A 129 0.82 -4.57 5.58
C ALA A 129 1.74 -3.57 6.32
N TYR A 130 3.03 -3.88 6.42
CA TYR A 130 4.03 -3.00 7.00
C TYR A 130 4.13 -1.65 6.24
N LYS A 131 4.20 -1.71 4.90
CA LYS A 131 4.25 -0.51 4.05
C LYS A 131 2.98 0.33 4.17
N ALA A 132 1.82 -0.31 4.36
CA ALA A 132 0.57 0.41 4.57
C ALA A 132 0.65 1.27 5.82
N LEU A 133 1.22 0.71 6.90
CA LEU A 133 1.42 1.44 8.15
C LEU A 133 2.38 2.61 7.98
N LEU A 134 3.48 2.42 7.26
CA LEU A 134 4.41 3.52 6.97
C LEU A 134 3.75 4.65 6.16
N GLU A 135 2.96 4.31 5.15
CA GLU A 135 2.24 5.28 4.33
C GLU A 135 1.20 6.06 5.13
N VAL A 136 0.42 5.37 5.97
CA VAL A 136 -0.64 5.98 6.77
C VAL A 136 -0.08 6.81 7.91
N ALA A 137 0.99 6.35 8.57
CA ALA A 137 1.62 7.08 9.66
C ALA A 137 2.33 8.36 9.17
N GLY A 138 2.65 8.44 7.86
CA GLY A 138 3.34 9.59 7.27
C GLY A 138 4.79 9.75 7.76
N TRP A 139 5.36 8.69 8.34
CA TRP A 139 6.67 8.76 9.00
C TRP A 139 7.84 8.75 8.03
N ARG A 140 7.64 8.20 6.82
CA ARG A 140 8.66 8.12 5.76
C ARG A 140 8.00 8.16 4.39
N ASN A 141 8.74 8.62 3.39
CA ASN A 141 8.32 8.44 2.01
C ASN A 141 8.32 6.93 1.71
N PRO A 142 7.20 6.34 1.25
CA PRO A 142 7.13 4.90 1.00
C PRO A 142 8.26 4.43 0.08
N PHE A 143 8.70 5.28 -0.86
CA PHE A 143 9.70 4.98 -1.87
C PHE A 143 11.17 5.16 -1.42
N ASP A 144 11.47 5.58 -0.18
CA ASP A 144 12.84 5.88 0.30
C ASP A 144 13.84 4.70 0.24
N ARG A 145 13.36 3.48 -0.04
CA ARG A 145 14.20 2.27 -0.24
C ARG A 145 13.96 1.56 -1.57
N ALA A 146 13.13 2.13 -2.44
CA ALA A 146 12.61 1.45 -3.63
C ALA A 146 13.55 1.52 -4.83
N VAL A 147 14.39 2.56 -4.94
CA VAL A 147 15.19 2.76 -6.16
C VAL A 147 16.53 3.42 -5.79
N PRO A 148 17.68 2.78 -6.04
CA PRO A 148 18.95 3.49 -6.06
C PRO A 148 18.88 4.62 -7.10
N PRO A 149 19.30 5.86 -6.76
CA PRO A 149 19.29 6.95 -7.73
C PRO A 149 20.09 6.58 -8.99
N GLY A 150 19.45 6.66 -10.16
CA GLY A 150 20.11 6.49 -11.46
C GLY A 150 19.83 5.19 -12.21
N THR A 151 18.98 4.28 -11.71
CA THR A 151 18.54 3.13 -12.51
C THR A 151 17.48 3.57 -13.53
N PRO A 152 17.75 3.53 -14.85
CA PRO A 152 16.76 3.90 -15.86
C PRO A 152 15.56 2.95 -15.83
N ASP A 153 14.36 3.46 -16.09
CA ASP A 153 13.07 2.73 -16.06
C ASP A 153 13.06 1.48 -16.99
N ASP A 154 13.99 1.42 -17.94
CA ASP A 154 14.11 0.48 -19.05
C ASP A 154 15.15 -0.64 -18.84
N GLN A 155 15.78 -0.73 -17.66
CA GLN A 155 16.83 -1.73 -17.38
C GLN A 155 16.45 -2.84 -16.39
N TRP A 156 15.18 -2.99 -16.02
CA TRP A 156 14.76 -4.09 -15.15
C TRP A 156 14.85 -5.41 -15.92
N PRO A 157 15.82 -6.29 -15.62
CA PRO A 157 16.14 -7.41 -16.50
C PRO A 157 15.03 -8.48 -16.50
N ASP A 158 14.28 -8.57 -15.40
CA ASP A 158 13.29 -9.61 -15.15
C ASP A 158 12.29 -9.24 -14.03
N ASP A 159 11.29 -10.10 -13.84
CA ASP A 159 10.22 -9.95 -12.83
C ASP A 159 10.73 -10.08 -11.41
N GLU A 160 11.83 -10.82 -11.18
CA GLU A 160 12.38 -11.02 -9.84
C GLU A 160 13.04 -9.74 -9.34
N HIS A 161 13.80 -9.06 -10.21
CA HIS A 161 14.30 -7.72 -9.90
C HIS A 161 13.14 -6.76 -9.63
N TRP A 162 12.10 -6.75 -10.47
CA TRP A 162 10.92 -5.91 -10.27
C TRP A 162 10.21 -6.20 -8.95
N ALA A 163 10.04 -7.48 -8.58
CA ALA A 163 9.38 -7.87 -7.35
C ALA A 163 10.22 -7.58 -6.09
N MET A 164 11.54 -7.57 -6.20
CA MET A 164 12.44 -7.30 -5.07
C MET A 164 12.73 -5.81 -4.86
N LEU A 165 12.89 -5.04 -5.94
CA LEU A 165 13.30 -3.63 -5.90
C LEU A 165 12.14 -2.70 -6.31
N GLY A 166 11.22 -3.13 -7.17
CA GLY A 166 10.10 -2.32 -7.69
C GLY A 166 8.91 -2.18 -6.73
N VAL A 167 8.94 -2.88 -5.60
CA VAL A 167 8.00 -2.78 -4.48
C VAL A 167 8.34 -1.59 -3.58
N GLY A 168 8.13 -0.39 -4.12
CA GLY A 168 8.36 0.84 -3.37
C GLY A 168 7.31 1.11 -2.31
N ASP A 169 6.07 0.85 -2.64
CA ASP A 169 4.86 1.17 -1.89
C ASP A 169 4.04 -0.09 -1.58
N THR A 170 2.97 0.12 -0.81
CA THR A 170 2.01 -0.92 -0.43
C THR A 170 1.36 -1.57 -1.63
N ALA A 171 0.93 -0.77 -2.61
CA ALA A 171 0.27 -1.27 -3.81
C ALA A 171 1.23 -2.15 -4.64
N GLY A 172 2.51 -1.77 -4.74
CA GLY A 172 3.54 -2.61 -5.34
C GLY A 172 3.69 -3.96 -4.62
N CYS A 173 3.83 -3.94 -3.28
CA CYS A 173 3.99 -5.17 -2.49
C CYS A 173 2.78 -6.11 -2.66
N ALA A 174 1.58 -5.55 -2.57
CA ALA A 174 0.33 -6.29 -2.77
C ALA A 174 0.20 -6.82 -4.21
N ALA A 175 0.64 -6.07 -5.22
CA ALA A 175 0.65 -6.54 -6.59
C ALA A 175 1.53 -7.79 -6.74
N VAL A 176 2.76 -7.76 -6.21
CA VAL A 176 3.66 -8.92 -6.20
C VAL A 176 3.01 -10.10 -5.48
N ALA A 177 2.50 -9.90 -4.25
CA ALA A 177 1.84 -10.95 -3.48
C ALA A 177 0.68 -11.59 -4.27
N ALA A 178 -0.12 -10.77 -4.95
CA ALA A 178 -1.27 -11.21 -5.71
C ALA A 178 -0.91 -11.96 -7.01
N SER A 179 0.29 -11.78 -7.56
CA SER A 179 0.69 -12.34 -8.86
C SER A 179 1.81 -13.37 -8.81
N CYS A 180 2.67 -13.37 -7.79
CA CYS A 180 3.74 -14.34 -7.67
C CYS A 180 3.25 -15.69 -7.12
N SER A 181 4.16 -16.66 -7.08
CA SER A 181 3.90 -17.99 -6.51
C SER A 181 4.52 -18.12 -5.12
N ALA A 182 4.24 -19.24 -4.46
CA ALA A 182 4.90 -19.62 -3.21
C ALA A 182 6.43 -19.67 -3.35
N THR A 183 6.94 -20.12 -4.49
CA THR A 183 8.33 -20.56 -4.67
C THR A 183 9.17 -19.69 -5.61
N SER A 184 8.60 -18.64 -6.21
CA SER A 184 9.35 -17.65 -6.99
C SER A 184 8.68 -16.28 -6.96
N PHE A 185 9.51 -15.24 -7.10
CA PHE A 185 9.07 -13.87 -7.32
C PHE A 185 8.56 -13.58 -8.75
N THR A 186 8.66 -14.56 -9.66
CA THR A 186 8.10 -14.42 -11.00
C THR A 186 6.59 -14.17 -10.92
N CYS A 187 6.15 -13.08 -11.51
CA CYS A 187 4.75 -12.66 -11.47
C CYS A 187 4.00 -13.22 -12.68
N ASP A 188 2.82 -13.81 -12.45
CA ASP A 188 1.88 -14.12 -13.52
C ASP A 188 1.31 -12.82 -14.10
N PRO A 189 1.49 -12.52 -15.40
CA PRO A 189 1.04 -11.25 -15.98
C PRO A 189 -0.47 -11.04 -15.92
N GLN A 190 -1.27 -12.11 -15.98
CA GLN A 190 -2.73 -12.01 -15.96
C GLN A 190 -3.22 -11.71 -14.54
N ARG A 191 -2.64 -12.35 -13.52
CA ARG A 191 -2.93 -12.04 -12.11
C ARG A 191 -2.49 -10.62 -11.76
N LEU A 192 -1.35 -10.19 -12.29
CA LEU A 192 -0.86 -8.83 -12.09
C LEU A 192 -1.77 -7.78 -12.75
N LEU A 193 -2.19 -8.02 -14.00
CA LEU A 193 -3.19 -7.19 -14.67
C LEU A 193 -4.50 -7.14 -13.90
N ALA A 194 -4.97 -8.28 -13.38
CA ALA A 194 -6.19 -8.34 -12.59
C ALA A 194 -6.07 -7.54 -11.29
N PHE A 195 -4.92 -7.58 -10.61
CA PHE A 195 -4.67 -6.76 -9.43
C PHE A 195 -4.72 -5.27 -9.77
N TRP A 196 -4.00 -4.81 -10.79
CA TRP A 196 -3.99 -3.39 -11.16
C TRP A 196 -5.35 -2.90 -11.64
N THR A 197 -6.08 -3.73 -12.38
CA THR A 197 -7.45 -3.41 -12.82
C THR A 197 -8.36 -3.23 -11.61
N TRP A 198 -8.32 -4.14 -10.64
CA TRP A 198 -9.07 -3.99 -9.38
C TRP A 198 -8.64 -2.74 -8.59
N TRP A 199 -7.34 -2.46 -8.52
CA TRP A 199 -6.82 -1.32 -7.78
C TRP A 199 -7.33 0.01 -8.37
N LEU A 200 -7.32 0.15 -9.70
CA LEU A 200 -7.79 1.34 -10.40
C LEU A 200 -9.33 1.44 -10.43
N ASP A 201 -10.04 0.33 -10.69
CA ASP A 201 -11.48 0.38 -10.94
C ASP A 201 -12.32 0.22 -9.67
N THR A 202 -11.76 -0.35 -8.60
CA THR A 202 -12.47 -0.61 -7.34
C THR A 202 -11.83 0.09 -6.15
N ALA A 203 -10.55 -0.17 -5.88
CA ALA A 203 -9.91 0.35 -4.67
C ALA A 203 -9.80 1.89 -4.70
N TRP A 204 -9.53 2.47 -5.86
CA TRP A 204 -9.40 3.91 -6.03
C TRP A 204 -10.69 4.68 -5.75
N PRO A 205 -11.83 4.40 -6.41
CA PRO A 205 -13.09 5.06 -6.06
C PRO A 205 -13.50 4.84 -4.59
N GLN A 206 -13.24 3.65 -4.04
CA GLN A 206 -13.55 3.33 -2.65
C GLN A 206 -12.68 4.15 -1.68
N ALA A 207 -11.40 4.34 -1.98
CA ALA A 207 -10.51 5.19 -1.20
C ALA A 207 -10.95 6.66 -1.24
N GLU A 208 -11.37 7.18 -2.41
CA GLU A 208 -11.92 8.55 -2.52
C GLU A 208 -13.15 8.70 -1.62
N GLN A 209 -14.06 7.73 -1.66
CA GLN A 209 -15.26 7.72 -0.82
C GLN A 209 -14.92 7.73 0.68
N TYR A 210 -14.00 6.86 1.10
CA TYR A 210 -13.60 6.77 2.52
C TYR A 210 -12.85 8.02 3.00
N ALA A 211 -12.04 8.62 2.15
CA ALA A 211 -11.39 9.90 2.43
C ALA A 211 -12.43 11.03 2.63
N GLY A 212 -13.44 11.10 1.75
CA GLY A 212 -14.51 12.09 1.82
C GLY A 212 -15.41 11.94 3.05
N MET A 213 -15.77 10.71 3.43
CA MET A 213 -16.56 10.43 4.64
C MET A 213 -15.88 10.93 5.93
N GLY A 214 -14.56 10.77 5.99
CA GLY A 214 -13.77 11.28 7.10
C GLY A 214 -13.76 12.80 7.21
N VAL A 215 -13.90 13.54 6.10
CA VAL A 215 -13.95 15.01 6.16
C VAL A 215 -15.31 15.50 6.68
N MET A 216 -16.40 14.84 6.27
CA MET A 216 -17.77 15.22 6.67
C MET A 216 -18.07 14.98 8.16
N MET A 217 -17.48 13.96 8.79
CA MET A 217 -17.71 13.72 10.24
C MET A 217 -17.00 14.72 11.16
N TYR A 218 -15.93 15.39 10.69
CA TYR A 218 -15.14 16.31 11.51
C TYR A 218 -15.28 17.78 11.10
N GLY A 219 -15.85 18.07 9.92
CA GLY A 219 -16.12 19.43 9.44
C GLY A 219 -17.40 20.09 9.98
N LEU A 220 -18.10 19.46 10.94
CA LEU A 220 -19.31 20.01 11.59
C LEU A 220 -19.05 20.50 13.02
N SER A 221 -17.79 20.61 13.44
CA SER A 221 -17.40 20.95 14.82
C SER A 221 -17.00 22.42 15.04
N ASP A 222 -16.95 23.27 14.01
CA ASP A 222 -16.39 24.64 14.11
C ASP A 222 -17.44 25.76 14.23
N THR A 223 -18.74 25.45 14.39
CA THR A 223 -19.67 26.48 14.88
C THR A 223 -19.59 26.53 16.39
N ASP A 224 -18.82 27.48 16.92
CA ASP A 224 -18.85 27.86 18.33
C ASP A 224 -20.28 28.30 18.68
N PRO A 225 -21.02 27.58 19.54
CA PRO A 225 -22.36 27.97 19.94
C PRO A 225 -22.39 29.22 20.83
N ASN A 226 -21.24 29.88 21.09
CA ASN A 226 -21.12 31.07 21.91
C ASN A 226 -20.72 32.35 21.17
N GLU A 227 -20.85 32.45 19.84
CA GLU A 227 -20.82 33.78 19.19
C GLU A 227 -22.15 34.51 19.48
N PRO A 228 -22.16 35.61 20.26
CA PRO A 228 -23.36 36.42 20.42
C PRO A 228 -23.58 37.29 19.17
N ASP A 229 -24.85 37.36 18.74
CA ASP A 229 -25.38 38.26 17.71
C ASP A 229 -25.08 39.76 17.97
#